data_AF-A0A7S4MTU9-F1
#
_entry.id   AF-A0A7S4MTU9-F1
#
_cell.length_a   1.000
_cell.length_b   1.000
_cell.length_c   1.000
_cell.angle_alpha   90.00
_cell.angle_beta   90.00
_cell.angle_gamma   90.00
#
_symmetry.space_group_name_H-M   'P 1'
#
loop_
_entity.id
_entity.type
_entity.pdbx_description
1 polymer ?
#
loop_
_entity_poly.entity_id
_entity_poly.type
_entity_poly.pdbx_seq_one_letter_code
_entity_poly.pdbx_strand_id
1 'polypeptide(L)'
;EHPVGNTDDDGGEGEENYPEEDDDRSKKCGICDNGLFTSLFFYLSHFRNDLERRHLISIGAAAGFASAFGAPVGGLLYSMEEASSFFAHDMLWRTLFGTAVATCCIAVYHGDFTRYCMLSLEIGVQEESLLARFGEVPLYVVMGAMGGVLGTIFNNVYRFMNRERKRFYDGIALRRTKYILCKMTESAVIS
;
A
#
# COMPACT_ATOMS: atom_id res chain seq x y z
N GLU A 1 -6.20 4.64 -57.67
CA GLU A 1 -5.83 3.31 -57.13
C GLU A 1 -5.24 3.51 -55.74
N HIS A 2 -5.85 2.91 -54.72
CA HIS A 2 -5.23 2.66 -53.40
C HIS A 2 -4.25 1.47 -53.55
N PRO A 3 -3.18 1.35 -52.72
CA PRO A 3 -3.27 0.98 -51.29
C PRO A 3 -2.36 1.88 -50.39
N VAL A 4 -2.69 2.28 -49.17
CA VAL A 4 -2.84 1.55 -47.88
C VAL A 4 -1.63 0.68 -47.53
N GLY A 5 -0.80 1.17 -46.60
CA GLY A 5 0.31 0.44 -45.97
C GLY A 5 0.87 1.20 -44.78
N ASN A 6 0.44 0.79 -43.59
CA ASN A 6 0.85 1.08 -42.20
C ASN A 6 1.84 2.21 -41.92
N THR A 7 1.36 3.20 -41.15
CA THR A 7 2.15 3.95 -40.18
C THR A 7 2.22 3.11 -38.90
N ASP A 8 3.30 2.38 -38.71
CA ASP A 8 3.72 1.96 -37.37
C ASP A 8 4.35 3.20 -36.72
N ASP A 9 3.58 3.88 -35.88
CA ASP A 9 4.09 4.85 -34.92
C ASP A 9 4.86 4.06 -33.85
N ASP A 10 6.15 3.83 -34.11
CA ASP A 10 7.12 3.50 -33.06
C ASP A 10 7.18 4.71 -32.11
N GLY A 11 6.31 4.66 -31.10
CA GLY A 11 6.37 5.52 -29.94
C GLY A 11 7.72 5.32 -29.28
N GLY A 12 8.62 6.26 -29.52
CA GLY A 12 9.95 6.31 -28.91
C GLY A 12 9.83 6.11 -27.40
N GLU A 13 10.35 4.97 -26.96
CA GLU A 13 10.62 4.66 -25.58
C GLU A 13 11.62 5.70 -25.08
N GLY A 14 11.11 6.71 -24.38
CA GLY A 14 11.91 7.56 -23.53
C GLY A 14 12.37 6.74 -22.32
N GLU A 15 13.40 5.92 -22.51
CA GLU A 15 14.24 5.43 -21.43
C GLU A 15 14.91 6.65 -20.76
N GLU A 16 14.20 7.27 -19.82
CA GLU A 16 14.83 8.22 -18.89
C GLU A 16 15.77 7.43 -17.97
N ASN A 17 17.04 7.44 -18.36
CA ASN A 17 18.20 7.00 -17.59
C ASN A 17 18.15 7.58 -16.16
N TYR A 18 17.78 6.75 -15.20
CA TYR A 18 18.09 7.01 -13.80
C TYR A 18 19.57 6.68 -13.57
N PRO A 19 20.35 7.57 -12.93
CA PRO A 19 21.75 7.27 -12.64
C PRO A 19 21.83 6.08 -11.68
N GLU A 20 22.54 5.02 -12.10
CA GLU A 20 22.94 3.91 -11.25
C GLU A 20 23.89 4.43 -10.15
N GLU A 21 23.38 4.62 -8.94
CA GLU A 21 24.21 4.84 -7.75
C GLU A 21 24.63 3.48 -7.18
N ASP A 22 25.89 3.10 -7.45
CA ASP A 22 26.59 1.99 -6.82
C ASP A 22 26.83 2.24 -5.31
N ASP A 23 25.83 2.01 -4.43
CA ASP A 23 26.09 1.97 -2.98
C ASP A 23 26.45 0.54 -2.55
N ASP A 24 27.76 0.28 -2.61
CA ASP A 24 28.43 -0.88 -2.05
C ASP A 24 28.38 -0.84 -0.51
N ARG A 25 27.28 -1.36 0.07
CA ARG A 25 27.18 -1.53 1.53
C ARG A 25 26.45 -2.80 1.93
N SER A 26 27.03 -3.93 1.55
CA SER A 26 26.72 -5.25 2.11
C SER A 26 27.04 -5.28 3.62
N LYS A 27 26.09 -4.86 4.47
CA LYS A 27 26.13 -5.15 5.90
C LYS A 27 25.68 -6.60 6.13
N LYS A 28 26.64 -7.47 6.45
CA LYS A 28 26.38 -8.86 6.89
C LYS A 28 25.43 -8.88 8.09
N CYS A 29 24.25 -9.47 7.94
CA CYS A 29 23.36 -9.81 9.05
C CYS A 29 23.60 -11.28 9.43
N GLY A 30 24.21 -11.51 10.59
CA GLY A 30 24.44 -12.84 11.15
C GLY A 30 23.21 -13.33 11.89
N ILE A 31 22.25 -13.91 11.18
CA ILE A 31 21.18 -14.76 11.75
C ILE A 31 20.84 -15.80 10.68
N CYS A 32 21.61 -16.90 10.63
CA CYS A 32 21.36 -18.01 9.72
C CYS A 32 21.18 -19.30 10.51
N ASP A 33 19.97 -19.51 11.02
CA ASP A 33 19.45 -20.84 11.32
C ASP A 33 18.07 -20.94 10.65
N ASN A 34 17.89 -21.95 9.79
CA ASN A 34 16.72 -22.34 8.97
C ASN A 34 16.75 -21.91 7.46
N GLY A 35 17.16 -22.86 6.60
CA GLY A 35 17.58 -22.65 5.21
C GLY A 35 16.52 -22.32 4.15
N LEU A 36 15.22 -22.27 4.47
CA LEU A 36 14.19 -21.90 3.49
C LEU A 36 13.93 -20.38 3.47
N PHE A 37 13.80 -19.76 4.64
CA PHE A 37 13.52 -18.33 4.75
C PHE A 37 14.75 -17.49 4.39
N THR A 38 15.96 -17.97 4.73
CA THR A 38 17.22 -17.29 4.43
C THR A 38 17.53 -17.29 2.93
N SER A 39 17.20 -18.36 2.20
CA SER A 39 17.41 -18.40 0.74
C SER A 39 16.48 -17.42 0.01
N LEU A 40 15.23 -17.30 0.46
CA LEU A 40 14.30 -16.30 -0.05
C LEU A 40 14.79 -14.87 0.27
N PHE A 41 15.29 -14.65 1.48
CA PHE A 41 15.83 -13.35 1.89
C PHE A 41 17.13 -12.99 1.16
N PHE A 42 17.96 -13.98 0.82
CA PHE A 42 19.17 -13.80 0.02
C PHE A 42 18.83 -13.53 -1.45
N TYR A 43 17.80 -14.19 -2.00
CA TYR A 43 17.28 -13.88 -3.33
C TYR A 43 16.66 -12.48 -3.39
N LEU A 44 15.93 -12.07 -2.34
CA LEU A 44 15.46 -10.70 -2.17
C LEU A 44 16.60 -9.69 -1.94
N SER A 45 17.77 -10.13 -1.48
CA SER A 45 18.96 -9.27 -1.39
C SER A 45 19.53 -8.92 -2.77
N HIS A 46 19.14 -9.63 -3.83
CA HIS A 46 19.45 -9.25 -5.21
C HIS A 46 18.59 -8.06 -5.68
N PHE A 47 17.35 -7.93 -5.17
CA PHE A 47 16.47 -6.76 -5.32
C PHE A 47 16.89 -5.61 -4.38
N ARG A 48 18.18 -5.25 -4.38
CA ARG A 48 18.72 -4.18 -3.53
C ARG A 48 18.45 -2.78 -4.07
N ASN A 49 17.83 -2.69 -5.24
CA ASN A 49 17.49 -1.43 -5.87
C ASN A 49 16.32 -0.77 -5.12
N ASP A 50 16.48 0.47 -4.68
CA ASP A 50 15.47 1.17 -3.88
C ASP A 50 14.14 1.35 -4.65
N LEU A 51 14.20 1.40 -5.98
CA LEU A 51 13.03 1.47 -6.86
C LEU A 51 12.23 0.16 -6.82
N GLU A 52 12.88 -0.97 -7.11
CA GLU A 52 12.22 -2.29 -7.11
C GLU A 52 11.65 -2.64 -5.73
N ARG A 53 12.36 -2.29 -4.66
CA ARG A 53 11.87 -2.47 -3.30
C ARG A 53 10.58 -1.70 -3.03
N ARG A 54 10.49 -0.44 -3.49
CA ARG A 54 9.26 0.37 -3.36
C ARG A 54 8.11 -0.24 -4.17
N HIS A 55 8.40 -0.70 -5.39
CA HIS A 55 7.39 -1.36 -6.23
C HIS A 55 6.86 -2.66 -5.59
N LEU A 56 7.74 -3.50 -5.05
CA LEU A 56 7.34 -4.73 -4.36
C LEU A 56 6.47 -4.47 -3.12
N ILE A 57 6.83 -3.46 -2.30
CA ILE A 57 6.04 -3.07 -1.12
C ILE A 57 4.66 -2.55 -1.53
N SER A 58 4.61 -1.72 -2.58
CA SER A 58 3.37 -1.18 -3.14
C SER A 58 2.47 -2.29 -3.70
N ILE A 59 3.02 -3.23 -4.48
CA ILE A 59 2.28 -4.40 -5.00
C ILE A 59 1.78 -5.28 -3.85
N GLY A 60 2.60 -5.48 -2.81
CA GLY A 60 2.21 -6.25 -1.63
C GLY A 60 1.05 -5.60 -0.86
N ALA A 61 1.10 -4.28 -0.67
CA ALA A 61 0.00 -3.53 -0.05
C ALA A 61 -1.29 -3.61 -0.88
N ALA A 62 -1.18 -3.47 -2.20
CA ALA A 62 -2.29 -3.66 -3.14
C ALA A 62 -2.90 -5.05 -3.04
N ALA A 63 -2.08 -6.11 -3.04
CA ALA A 63 -2.50 -7.50 -2.95
C ALA A 63 -3.18 -7.82 -1.60
N GLY A 64 -2.70 -7.22 -0.51
CA GLY A 64 -3.36 -7.30 0.80
C GLY A 64 -4.76 -6.66 0.78
N PHE A 65 -4.88 -5.46 0.21
CA PHE A 65 -6.19 -4.82 0.02
C PHE A 65 -7.13 -5.67 -0.84
N ALA A 66 -6.63 -6.15 -1.99
CA ALA A 66 -7.40 -6.97 -2.93
C ALA A 66 -7.90 -8.29 -2.32
N SER A 67 -7.10 -8.95 -1.49
CA SER A 67 -7.50 -10.17 -0.79
C SER A 67 -8.46 -9.90 0.38
N ALA A 68 -8.35 -8.76 1.07
CA ALA A 68 -9.27 -8.40 2.15
C ALA A 68 -10.69 -8.08 1.65
N PHE A 69 -10.81 -7.37 0.52
CA PHE A 69 -12.11 -6.96 -0.03
C PHE A 69 -12.61 -7.89 -1.15
N GLY A 70 -11.74 -8.74 -1.69
CA GLY A 70 -12.04 -9.59 -2.84
C GLY A 70 -12.26 -8.80 -4.13
N ALA A 71 -11.52 -7.70 -4.32
CA ALA A 71 -11.63 -6.81 -5.47
C ALA A 71 -10.24 -6.49 -6.04
N PRO A 72 -9.77 -7.19 -7.09
CA PRO A 72 -8.40 -7.06 -7.57
C PRO A 72 -8.13 -5.69 -8.20
N VAL A 73 -9.05 -5.17 -9.01
CA VAL A 73 -8.96 -3.83 -9.60
C VAL A 73 -9.03 -2.74 -8.52
N GLY A 74 -9.80 -2.95 -7.46
CA GLY A 74 -9.86 -2.04 -6.31
C GLY A 74 -8.51 -1.92 -5.60
N GLY A 75 -7.80 -3.04 -5.41
CA GLY A 75 -6.44 -3.04 -4.84
C GLY A 75 -5.41 -2.34 -5.72
N LEU A 76 -5.51 -2.50 -7.04
CA LEU A 76 -4.68 -1.75 -8.00
C LEU A 76 -4.90 -0.24 -7.87
N LEU A 77 -6.15 0.21 -7.91
CA LEU A 77 -6.50 1.64 -7.83
C LEU A 77 -6.09 2.26 -6.48
N TYR A 78 -6.27 1.53 -5.38
CA TYR A 78 -5.79 1.95 -4.06
C TYR A 78 -4.27 2.20 -4.06
N SER A 79 -3.51 1.31 -4.71
CA SER A 79 -2.06 1.47 -4.84
C SER A 79 -1.68 2.67 -5.72
N MET A 80 -2.42 2.91 -6.80
CA MET A 80 -2.21 4.06 -7.70
C MET A 80 -2.51 5.40 -7.02
N GLU A 81 -3.54 5.44 -6.16
CA GLU A 81 -3.88 6.64 -5.38
C GLU A 81 -2.75 7.04 -4.43
N GLU A 82 -2.18 6.05 -3.72
CA GLU A 82 -1.12 6.29 -2.73
C GLU A 82 0.27 6.55 -3.35
N ALA A 83 0.62 5.90 -4.46
CA ALA A 83 1.94 6.01 -5.09
C ALA A 83 2.02 7.06 -6.23
N SER A 84 1.22 8.12 -6.13
CA SER A 84 1.09 9.22 -7.10
C SER A 84 2.39 10.02 -7.32
N SER A 85 3.27 9.50 -8.16
CA SER A 85 4.21 10.35 -8.91
C SER A 85 4.30 9.92 -10.36
N PHE A 86 4.60 8.65 -10.69
CA PHE A 86 4.48 8.12 -12.07
C PHE A 86 4.35 6.59 -12.01
N PHE A 87 3.21 6.03 -12.40
CA PHE A 87 3.05 4.58 -12.58
C PHE A 87 3.39 4.24 -14.04
N ALA A 88 4.53 3.59 -14.25
CA ALA A 88 4.84 3.00 -15.55
C ALA A 88 3.82 1.91 -15.90
N HIS A 89 3.47 1.78 -17.18
CA HIS A 89 2.55 0.75 -17.65
C HIS A 89 3.01 -0.66 -17.24
N ASP A 90 4.33 -0.86 -17.18
CA ASP A 90 4.95 -2.11 -16.73
C ASP A 90 4.65 -2.44 -15.25
N MET A 91 4.54 -1.44 -14.38
CA MET A 91 4.19 -1.66 -12.97
C MET A 91 2.71 -2.00 -12.78
N LEU A 92 1.83 -1.47 -13.64
CA LEU A 92 0.39 -1.68 -13.55
C LEU A 92 0.02 -3.14 -13.77
N TRP A 93 0.53 -3.78 -14.82
CA TRP A 93 0.19 -5.17 -15.11
C TRP A 93 0.75 -6.12 -14.04
N ARG A 94 1.95 -5.85 -13.51
CA ARG A 94 2.55 -6.61 -12.39
C ARG A 94 1.68 -6.52 -11.13
N THR A 95 1.19 -5.32 -10.83
CA THR A 95 0.30 -5.07 -9.69
C THR A 95 -1.06 -5.73 -9.87
N LEU A 96 -1.64 -5.63 -11.08
CA LEU A 96 -2.92 -6.27 -11.41
C LEU A 96 -2.82 -7.79 -11.33
N PHE A 97 -1.74 -8.37 -11.84
CA PHE A 97 -1.50 -9.81 -11.75
C PHE A 97 -1.34 -10.26 -10.30
N GLY A 98 -0.52 -9.55 -9.51
CA GLY A 98 -0.33 -9.87 -8.09
C GLY A 98 -1.61 -9.79 -7.27
N THR A 99 -2.42 -8.75 -7.48
CA THR A 99 -3.72 -8.58 -6.83
C THR A 99 -4.74 -9.62 -7.27
N ALA A 100 -4.81 -9.96 -8.56
CA ALA A 100 -5.68 -11.01 -9.09
C ALA A 100 -5.34 -12.39 -8.50
N VAL A 101 -4.05 -12.73 -8.41
CA VAL A 101 -3.60 -13.98 -7.77
C VAL A 101 -3.98 -13.99 -6.29
N ALA A 102 -3.75 -12.89 -5.57
CA ALA A 102 -4.12 -12.78 -4.16
C ALA A 102 -5.64 -12.97 -3.94
N THR A 103 -6.47 -12.35 -4.79
CA THR A 103 -7.93 -12.53 -4.75
C THR A 103 -8.35 -13.96 -5.15
N CYS A 104 -7.65 -14.59 -6.09
CA CYS A 104 -7.90 -15.98 -6.46
C CYS A 104 -7.58 -16.94 -5.31
N CYS A 105 -6.46 -16.73 -4.60
CA CYS A 105 -6.08 -17.53 -3.44
C CYS A 105 -7.16 -17.50 -2.33
N ILE A 106 -7.72 -16.32 -2.02
CA ILE A 106 -8.80 -16.22 -1.04
C ILE A 106 -10.10 -16.86 -1.57
N ALA A 107 -10.42 -16.72 -2.86
CA ALA A 107 -11.58 -17.38 -3.47
C ALA A 107 -11.47 -18.92 -3.40
N VAL A 108 -10.28 -19.47 -3.68
CA VAL A 108 -10.00 -20.91 -3.54
C VAL A 108 -10.09 -21.35 -2.09
N TYR A 109 -9.58 -20.56 -1.15
CA TYR A 109 -9.65 -20.86 0.28
C TYR A 109 -11.11 -20.95 0.79
N HIS A 110 -11.98 -20.05 0.32
CA HIS A 110 -13.40 -20.08 0.67
C HIS A 110 -14.20 -21.15 -0.10
N GLY A 111 -13.67 -21.71 -1.19
CA GLY A 111 -14.34 -22.71 -2.01
C GLY A 111 -15.46 -22.17 -2.91
N ASP A 112 -15.81 -20.89 -2.77
CA ASP A 112 -16.91 -20.24 -3.49
C ASP A 112 -16.40 -19.06 -4.34
N PHE A 113 -16.23 -19.28 -5.64
CA PHE A 113 -15.86 -18.23 -6.62
C PHE A 113 -16.96 -17.19 -6.85
N THR A 114 -18.15 -17.31 -6.24
CA THR A 114 -19.21 -16.30 -6.37
C THR A 114 -19.28 -15.37 -5.15
N ARG A 115 -18.80 -15.83 -3.99
CA ARG A 115 -18.97 -15.15 -2.69
C ARG A 115 -17.64 -14.81 -1.99
N TYR A 116 -16.58 -14.61 -2.77
CA TYR A 116 -15.28 -14.19 -2.24
C TYR A 116 -15.15 -12.68 -2.08
N CYS A 117 -16.02 -11.90 -2.73
CA CYS A 117 -16.01 -10.44 -2.65
C CYS A 117 -16.83 -9.97 -1.44
N MET A 118 -16.16 -9.40 -0.44
CA MET A 118 -16.82 -8.73 0.70
C MET A 118 -17.66 -7.53 0.24
N LEU A 119 -17.26 -6.91 -0.87
CA LEU A 119 -17.93 -5.77 -1.47
C LEU A 119 -18.89 -6.17 -2.59
N SER A 120 -19.44 -7.40 -2.56
CA SER A 120 -20.48 -7.82 -3.49
C SER A 120 -21.75 -6.99 -3.23
N LEU A 121 -21.79 -5.80 -3.81
CA LEU A 121 -22.98 -4.98 -3.88
C LEU A 121 -23.89 -5.72 -4.84
N GLU A 122 -24.78 -6.57 -4.32
CA GLU A 122 -25.97 -7.00 -5.05
C GLU A 122 -26.80 -5.74 -5.28
N ILE A 123 -26.39 -4.92 -6.25
CA ILE A 123 -27.19 -3.86 -6.81
C ILE A 123 -28.34 -4.61 -7.47
N GLY A 124 -29.42 -4.81 -6.73
CA GLY A 124 -30.70 -5.12 -7.32
C GLY A 124 -30.97 -3.99 -8.29
N VAL A 125 -30.73 -4.24 -9.58
CA VAL A 125 -31.08 -3.32 -10.65
C VAL A 125 -32.59 -3.39 -10.73
N GLN A 126 -33.25 -2.70 -9.81
CA GLN A 126 -34.65 -2.40 -9.93
C GLN A 126 -34.72 -1.42 -11.12
N GLU A 127 -35.41 -1.81 -12.19
CA GLU A 127 -35.60 -1.00 -13.39
C GLU A 127 -36.47 0.22 -13.07
N GLU A 128 -35.94 1.12 -12.26
CA GLU A 128 -36.52 2.43 -12.01
C GLU A 128 -35.98 3.39 -13.07
N SER A 129 -36.90 4.16 -13.66
CA SER A 129 -36.60 5.11 -14.74
C SER A 129 -35.40 6.02 -14.40
N LEU A 130 -34.48 6.22 -15.35
CA LEU A 130 -33.25 7.00 -15.15
C LEU A 130 -33.50 8.42 -14.58
N LEU A 131 -34.67 9.00 -14.85
CA LEU A 131 -35.08 10.32 -14.32
C LEU A 131 -35.28 10.33 -12.79
N ALA A 132 -35.80 9.24 -12.21
CA ALA A 132 -35.91 9.13 -10.74
C ALA A 132 -34.52 9.06 -10.09
N ARG A 133 -33.56 8.42 -10.77
CA ARG A 133 -32.18 8.24 -10.28
C ARG A 133 -31.36 9.53 -10.24
N PHE A 134 -31.61 10.49 -11.12
CA PHE A 134 -30.97 11.81 -11.06
C PHE A 134 -31.46 12.66 -9.87
N GLY A 135 -32.70 12.44 -9.40
CA GLY A 135 -33.25 13.14 -8.24
C GLY A 135 -32.57 12.78 -6.91
N GLU A 136 -31.94 11.59 -6.84
CA GLU A 136 -31.26 11.09 -5.63
C GLU A 136 -29.79 11.53 -5.54
N VAL A 137 -29.19 11.99 -6.64
CA VAL A 137 -27.78 12.41 -6.70
C VAL A 137 -27.45 13.51 -5.66
N PRO A 138 -28.26 14.58 -5.49
CA PRO A 138 -27.98 15.60 -4.47
C PRO A 138 -27.97 15.03 -3.05
N LEU A 139 -28.78 14.01 -2.75
CA LEU A 139 -28.83 13.36 -1.45
C LEU A 139 -27.51 12.62 -1.17
N TYR A 140 -26.96 11.91 -2.16
CA TYR A 140 -25.64 11.26 -2.04
C TYR A 140 -24.51 12.28 -1.83
N VAL A 141 -24.58 13.45 -2.47
CA VAL A 141 -23.61 14.53 -2.25
C VAL A 141 -23.66 15.04 -0.81
N VAL A 142 -24.87 15.27 -0.27
CA VAL A 142 -25.05 15.70 1.13
C VAL A 142 -24.52 14.64 2.10
N MET A 143 -24.81 13.37 1.84
CA MET A 143 -24.29 12.25 2.64
C MET A 143 -22.75 12.19 2.60
N GLY A 144 -22.16 12.37 1.42
CA GLY A 144 -20.70 12.47 1.26
C GLY A 144 -20.10 13.65 2.03
N ALA A 145 -20.75 14.82 1.98
CA ALA A 145 -20.32 16.00 2.73
C ALA A 145 -20.39 15.77 4.25
N MET A 146 -21.47 15.17 4.75
CA MET A 146 -21.59 14.78 6.17
C MET A 146 -20.51 13.78 6.58
N GLY A 147 -20.22 12.78 5.72
CA GLY A 147 -19.12 11.84 5.92
C GLY A 147 -17.76 12.52 6.00
N GLY A 148 -17.48 13.50 5.14
CA GLY A 148 -16.25 14.28 5.17
C GLY A 148 -16.07 15.12 6.44
N VAL A 149 -17.15 15.75 6.92
CA VAL A 149 -17.15 16.50 8.20
C VAL A 149 -16.88 15.56 9.37
N LEU A 150 -17.59 14.43 9.44
CA LEU A 150 -17.37 13.42 10.47
C LEU A 150 -15.95 12.85 10.44
N GLY A 151 -15.40 12.58 9.26
CA GLY A 151 -14.01 12.13 9.08
C GLY A 151 -12.99 13.14 9.60
N THR A 152 -13.23 14.44 9.38
CA THR A 152 -12.37 15.52 9.91
C THR A 152 -12.42 15.58 11.43
N ILE A 153 -13.61 15.48 12.03
CA ILE A 153 -13.79 15.45 13.49
C ILE A 153 -13.07 14.23 14.07
N PHE A 154 -13.24 13.05 13.46
CA PHE A 154 -12.58 11.82 13.87
C PHE A 154 -11.05 11.95 13.85
N ASN A 155 -10.49 12.50 12.75
CA ASN A 155 -9.04 12.71 12.64
C ASN A 155 -8.52 13.67 13.71
N ASN A 156 -9.28 14.73 14.05
CA ASN A 156 -8.91 15.66 15.12
C ASN A 156 -8.87 14.98 16.49
N VAL A 157 -9.88 14.16 16.81
CA VAL A 157 -9.92 13.39 18.05
C VAL A 157 -8.79 12.37 18.09
N TYR A 158 -8.54 11.65 17.00
CA TYR A 158 -7.44 10.68 16.88
C TYR A 158 -6.08 11.35 17.09
N ARG A 159 -5.85 12.52 16.48
CA ARG A 159 -4.63 13.32 16.69
C ARG A 159 -4.48 13.78 18.12
N PHE A 160 -5.57 14.22 18.77
CA PHE A 160 -5.55 14.60 20.18
C PHE A 160 -5.12 13.41 21.06
N MET A 161 -5.76 12.26 20.90
CA MET A 161 -5.40 11.05 21.65
C MET A 161 -3.95 10.64 21.43
N ASN A 162 -3.48 10.65 20.18
CA ASN A 162 -2.09 10.28 19.87
C ASN A 162 -1.07 11.27 20.43
N ARG A 163 -1.39 12.57 20.48
CA ARG A 163 -0.53 13.58 21.10
C ARG A 163 -0.39 13.34 22.60
N GLU A 164 -1.49 13.07 23.28
CA GLU A 164 -1.48 12.76 24.72
C GLU A 164 -0.76 11.43 25.01
N ARG A 165 -0.95 10.42 24.17
CA ARG A 165 -0.18 9.16 24.25
C ARG A 165 1.31 9.38 24.08
N LYS A 166 1.74 10.15 23.07
CA LYS A 166 3.17 10.45 22.87
C LYS A 166 3.75 11.20 24.07
N ARG A 167 3.06 12.23 24.58
CA ARG A 167 3.47 12.94 25.81
C ARG A 167 3.66 12.01 27.01
N PHE A 168 2.75 11.04 27.18
CA PHE A 168 2.85 10.06 28.25
C PHE A 168 4.07 9.13 28.08
N TYR A 169 4.28 8.57 26.87
CA TYR A 169 5.43 7.69 26.60
C TYR A 169 6.77 8.42 26.63
N ASP A 170 6.85 9.63 26.08
CA ASP A 170 8.06 10.46 26.11
C ASP A 170 8.43 10.82 27.56
N GLY A 171 7.43 11.08 28.40
CA GLY A 171 7.63 11.32 29.84
C GLY A 171 8.18 10.11 30.60
N ILE A 172 7.87 8.87 30.18
CA ILE A 172 8.42 7.63 30.76
C ILE A 172 9.82 7.35 30.19
N ALA A 173 10.01 7.53 28.87
CA ALA A 173 11.30 7.35 28.21
C ALA A 173 12.35 8.33 28.76
N LEU A 174 12.02 9.61 28.91
CA LEU A 174 12.92 10.60 29.52
C LEU A 174 13.31 10.24 30.96
N ARG A 175 12.38 9.70 31.76
CA ARG A 175 12.69 9.25 33.12
C ARG A 175 13.65 8.07 33.13
N ARG A 176 13.48 7.10 32.22
CA ARG A 176 14.43 5.98 32.05
C ARG A 176 15.82 6.47 31.63
N THR A 177 15.91 7.36 30.65
CA THR A 177 17.21 7.89 30.18
C THR A 177 17.91 8.70 31.27
N LYS A 178 17.17 9.56 32.00
CA LYS A 178 17.71 10.31 33.15
C LYS A 178 18.16 9.39 34.28
N TYR A 179 17.40 8.34 34.59
CA TYR A 179 17.77 7.35 35.62
C TYR A 179 19.06 6.59 35.24
N ILE A 180 19.20 6.16 33.98
CA ILE A 180 20.41 5.49 33.49
C ILE A 180 21.62 6.43 33.55
N LEU A 181 21.47 7.69 33.11
CA LEU A 181 22.53 8.70 33.21
C LEU A 181 22.96 8.96 34.66
N CYS A 182 21.99 9.12 35.58
CA CYS A 182 22.27 9.35 37.00
C CYS A 182 23.01 8.17 37.65
N LYS A 183 22.61 6.94 37.31
CA LYS A 183 23.28 5.71 37.78
C LYS A 183 24.68 5.55 37.19
N MET A 184 24.90 5.94 35.94
CA MET A 184 26.23 5.97 35.31
C MET A 184 27.14 6.99 36.00
N THR A 185 26.63 8.18 36.32
CA THR A 185 27.41 9.20 37.05
C THR A 185 27.72 8.78 38.48
N GLU A 186 26.79 8.12 39.18
CA GLU A 186 27.01 7.64 40.55
C GLU A 186 28.07 6.53 40.58
N SER A 187 28.06 5.62 39.59
CA SER A 187 29.09 4.58 39.44
C SER A 187 30.48 5.16 39.10
N ALA A 188 30.53 6.29 38.40
CA ALA A 188 31.78 6.95 38.02
C ALA A 188 32.41 7.80 39.13
N VAL A 189 31.63 8.24 40.13
CA VAL A 189 32.12 9.02 41.30
C VAL A 189 32.66 8.11 42.41
N ILE A 190 32.24 6.85 42.45
CA ILE A 190 32.65 5.86 43.46
C ILE A 190 33.98 5.17 43.07
N SER A 191 34.41 5.28 41.81
CA SER A 191 35.66 4.69 41.30
C SER A 191 36.81 5.69 41.27
#